data_AF-A0A2H0IR15-F1
#
_entry.id   AF-A0A2H0IR15-F1
#
_cell.length_a   1.000
_cell.length_b   1.000
_cell.length_c   1.000
_cell.angle_alpha   90.00
_cell.angle_beta   90.00
_cell.angle_gamma   90.00
#
_symmetry.space_group_name_H-M   'P 1'
#
loop_
_entity.id
_entity.type
_entity.pdbx_description
1 polymer ?
#
loop_
_entity_poly.entity_id
_entity_poly.type
_entity_poly.pdbx_seq_one_letter_code
_entity_poly.pdbx_strand_id
1 'polypeptide(L)'
;MNKTFIILIIAALSTSCEKKQTEVKLINRQNFESQIDGKKVDLFTLKNKNGLAAQITNYGGRVVSLWVPDKDGNFEDIVLGYESPEGYLQSNEIYFGALIGRYGNRIANGKFTLNDTTFTLATNNDDNHLHGGKNGFNNVVWDAKQISDSELELKYLSKDGEEGYPGNLNVTVVYKLTDNNELEINYVATTDKATPVNLTHHSFFNLHGAGKGSINDHMLQINAANYTPIVAGLIPTGSIESVKNTPFDFTAPTPIGEHVNDDNEQLKYGFGYDHNFVLDGSGLRVAAIIFEPKSGRKMEVITDEPGLQFYGGNFLDGNDIGKEGLPYEYRTAFCLETQHFPDSPNQENFPSTILNEGQNYTSTCIYRFSIHQQ
;
A
#
# COMPACT_ATOMS: atom_id res chain seq x y z
N MET A 1 -17.11 -46.40 71.21
CA MET A 1 -16.26 -46.60 70.02
C MET A 1 -16.60 -45.50 69.02
N ASN A 2 -15.79 -44.43 68.98
CA ASN A 2 -15.95 -43.31 68.05
C ASN A 2 -15.44 -43.71 66.66
N LYS A 3 -16.25 -43.49 65.62
CA LYS A 3 -15.81 -43.54 64.22
C LYS A 3 -15.83 -42.12 63.65
N THR A 4 -14.64 -41.55 63.49
CA THR A 4 -14.41 -40.27 62.83
C THR A 4 -14.46 -40.48 61.32
N PHE A 5 -15.40 -39.84 60.62
CA PHE A 5 -15.41 -39.77 59.15
C PHE A 5 -14.53 -38.59 58.73
N ILE A 6 -13.47 -38.87 57.98
CA ILE A 6 -12.65 -37.86 57.29
C ILE A 6 -13.27 -37.64 55.91
N ILE A 7 -13.78 -36.44 55.67
CA ILE A 7 -14.21 -36.00 54.34
C ILE A 7 -12.98 -35.39 53.65
N LEU A 8 -12.51 -36.05 52.59
CA LEU A 8 -11.51 -35.49 51.67
C LEU A 8 -12.22 -34.52 50.70
N ILE A 9 -11.89 -33.23 50.79
CA ILE A 9 -12.24 -32.23 49.79
C ILE A 9 -11.18 -32.27 48.70
N ILE A 10 -11.54 -32.75 47.51
CA ILE A 10 -10.70 -32.65 46.31
C ILE A 10 -10.98 -31.28 45.68
N ALA A 11 -10.04 -30.35 45.83
CA ALA A 11 -10.06 -29.08 45.11
C ALA A 11 -9.57 -29.33 43.67
N ALA A 12 -10.49 -29.29 42.70
CA ALA A 12 -10.15 -29.29 41.29
C ALA A 12 -9.59 -27.91 40.91
N LEU A 13 -8.27 -27.82 40.76
CA LEU A 13 -7.59 -26.66 40.16
C LEU A 13 -7.83 -26.69 38.65
N SER A 14 -8.85 -25.95 38.19
CA SER A 14 -9.01 -25.64 36.77
C SER A 14 -7.96 -24.60 36.39
N THR A 15 -6.81 -25.04 35.87
CA THR A 15 -5.88 -24.18 35.16
C THR A 15 -6.52 -23.78 33.82
N SER A 16 -7.17 -22.63 33.79
CA SER A 16 -7.54 -21.98 32.53
C SER A 16 -6.24 -21.64 31.79
N CYS A 17 -5.96 -22.32 30.68
CA CYS A 17 -4.95 -21.87 29.73
C CYS A 17 -5.51 -20.62 29.04
N GLU A 18 -5.37 -19.45 29.66
CA GLU A 18 -5.51 -18.19 28.95
C GLU A 18 -4.36 -18.11 27.95
N LYS A 19 -4.66 -18.32 26.66
CA LYS A 19 -3.72 -17.98 25.59
C LYS A 19 -3.43 -16.48 25.72
N LYS A 20 -2.19 -16.13 26.03
CA LYS A 20 -1.74 -14.74 26.10
C LYS A 20 -1.86 -14.13 24.72
N GLN A 21 -2.79 -13.19 24.54
CA GLN A 21 -2.98 -12.48 23.29
C GLN A 21 -1.75 -11.62 22.97
N THR A 22 -1.31 -11.61 21.71
CA THR A 22 -0.27 -10.68 21.28
C THR A 22 -0.84 -9.27 21.25
N GLU A 23 -0.27 -8.38 22.06
CA GLU A 23 -0.64 -6.96 22.13
C GLU A 23 0.13 -6.11 21.09
N VAL A 24 -0.44 -4.95 20.76
CA VAL A 24 0.18 -3.95 19.87
C VAL A 24 1.51 -3.45 20.44
N LYS A 25 2.60 -3.59 19.68
CA LYS A 25 3.92 -3.06 20.03
C LYS A 25 4.27 -1.88 19.14
N LEU A 26 3.96 -0.67 19.59
CA LEU A 26 4.28 0.54 18.84
C LEU A 26 5.79 0.77 18.77
N ILE A 27 6.26 1.19 17.59
CA ILE A 27 7.63 1.68 17.38
C ILE A 27 7.81 2.96 18.21
N ASN A 28 8.97 3.09 18.85
CA ASN A 28 9.29 4.26 19.64
C ASN A 28 9.39 5.50 18.75
N ARG A 29 8.54 6.51 19.01
CA ARG A 29 8.53 7.79 18.29
C ARG A 29 9.91 8.45 18.20
N GLN A 30 10.72 8.35 19.26
CA GLN A 30 12.07 8.93 19.31
C GLN A 30 13.00 8.40 18.21
N ASN A 31 12.75 7.19 17.69
CA ASN A 31 13.52 6.64 16.57
C ASN A 31 13.33 7.43 15.27
N PHE A 32 12.24 8.21 15.16
CA PHE A 32 11.90 9.01 13.99
C PHE A 32 12.12 10.51 14.19
N GLU A 33 12.45 10.97 15.39
CA GLU A 33 12.73 12.37 15.66
C GLU A 33 14.08 12.77 15.07
N SER A 34 14.07 13.18 13.80
CA SER A 34 15.26 13.59 13.05
C SER A 34 14.99 14.82 12.18
N GLN A 35 15.95 15.17 11.33
CA GLN A 35 15.78 16.18 10.29
C GLN A 35 16.29 15.66 8.95
N ILE A 36 15.50 15.87 7.90
CA ILE A 36 15.87 15.59 6.50
C ILE A 36 15.64 16.88 5.74
N ASP A 37 16.66 17.36 5.02
CA ASP A 37 16.65 18.62 4.26
C ASP A 37 16.17 19.83 5.07
N GLY A 38 16.55 19.88 6.35
CA GLY A 38 16.18 20.96 7.27
C GLY A 38 14.72 20.93 7.75
N LYS A 39 13.94 19.92 7.38
CA LYS A 39 12.57 19.69 7.86
C LYS A 39 12.55 18.63 8.96
N LYS A 40 11.72 18.83 9.98
CA LYS A 40 11.55 17.88 11.07
C LYS A 40 10.82 16.63 10.59
N VAL A 41 11.40 15.46 10.90
CA VAL A 41 10.74 14.15 10.75
C VAL A 41 10.19 13.73 12.11
N ASP A 42 9.02 13.09 12.09
CA ASP A 42 8.32 12.64 13.29
C ASP A 42 7.43 11.41 12.98
N LEU A 43 7.00 10.71 14.02
CA LEU A 43 6.12 9.53 13.92
C LEU A 43 4.80 9.80 14.65
N PHE A 44 3.70 9.71 13.91
CA PHE A 44 2.34 9.97 14.37
C PHE A 44 1.61 8.65 14.58
N THR A 45 0.97 8.47 15.73
CA THR A 45 0.20 7.25 16.03
C THR A 45 -1.29 7.54 15.94
N LEU A 46 -1.98 6.78 15.10
CA LEU A 46 -3.43 6.76 14.98
C LEU A 46 -4.00 5.51 15.66
N LYS A 47 -5.09 5.65 16.42
CA LYS A 47 -5.81 4.55 17.07
C LYS A 47 -7.31 4.68 16.86
N ASN A 48 -8.01 3.56 16.71
CA ASN A 48 -9.47 3.54 16.75
C ASN A 48 -9.98 2.89 18.04
N LYS A 49 -11.30 2.90 18.26
CA LYS A 49 -11.91 2.34 19.47
C LYS A 49 -11.93 0.80 19.54
N ASN A 50 -11.59 0.12 18.45
CA ASN A 50 -11.52 -1.34 18.38
C ASN A 50 -10.10 -1.89 18.60
N GLY A 51 -9.13 -1.00 18.84
CA GLY A 51 -7.74 -1.37 19.14
C GLY A 51 -6.81 -1.46 17.92
N LEU A 52 -7.30 -1.21 16.69
CA LEU A 52 -6.39 -1.02 15.56
C LEU A 52 -5.48 0.19 15.84
N ALA A 53 -4.21 0.06 15.43
CA ALA A 53 -3.23 1.12 15.54
C ALA A 53 -2.39 1.21 14.27
N ALA A 54 -2.20 2.43 13.78
CA ALA A 54 -1.30 2.72 12.67
C ALA A 54 -0.26 3.75 13.12
N GLN A 55 0.99 3.60 12.69
CA GLN A 55 2.01 4.65 12.85
C GLN A 55 2.44 5.15 11.50
N ILE A 56 2.42 6.48 11.32
CA ILE A 56 2.70 7.15 10.05
C ILE A 56 3.82 8.16 10.28
N THR A 57 4.86 8.13 9.46
CA THR A 57 5.89 9.18 9.46
C THR A 57 5.57 10.24 8.42
N ASN A 58 5.91 11.50 8.69
CA ASN A 58 5.78 12.56 7.69
C ASN A 58 6.91 12.54 6.65
N TYR A 59 7.94 11.69 6.80
CA TYR A 59 8.88 11.39 5.72
C TYR A 59 8.24 10.42 4.72
N GLY A 60 7.96 10.90 3.51
CA GLY A 60 7.23 10.15 2.49
C GLY A 60 5.76 9.88 2.80
N GLY A 61 5.24 10.44 3.91
CA GLY A 61 3.90 10.15 4.42
C GLY A 61 3.66 8.66 4.66
N ARG A 62 4.69 7.93 5.13
CA ARG A 62 4.69 6.46 5.10
C ARG A 62 3.87 5.83 6.21
N VAL A 63 3.06 4.82 5.91
CA VAL A 63 2.52 3.91 6.92
C VAL A 63 3.64 2.95 7.35
N VAL A 64 4.19 3.21 8.54
CA VAL A 64 5.33 2.48 9.11
C VAL A 64 4.90 1.18 9.78
N SER A 65 3.76 1.18 10.47
CA SER A 65 3.16 0.00 11.10
C SER A 65 1.64 0.06 11.03
N LEU A 66 1.01 -1.10 10.95
CA LEU A 66 -0.45 -1.25 10.93
C LEU A 66 -0.85 -2.55 11.63
N TRP A 67 -1.36 -2.42 12.84
CA TRP A 67 -1.66 -3.55 13.72
C TRP A 67 -3.11 -4.00 13.59
N VAL A 68 -3.32 -5.25 13.15
CA VAL A 68 -4.64 -5.83 12.87
C VAL A 68 -4.81 -7.17 13.62
N PRO A 69 -5.95 -7.39 14.30
CA PRO A 69 -6.17 -8.63 15.04
C PRO A 69 -6.49 -9.80 14.10
N ASP A 70 -6.08 -11.00 14.49
CA ASP A 70 -6.56 -12.26 13.91
C ASP A 70 -7.89 -12.70 14.55
N LYS A 71 -8.42 -13.86 14.13
CA LYS A 71 -9.66 -14.45 14.67
C LYS A 71 -9.60 -14.85 16.15
N ASP A 72 -8.40 -15.00 16.71
CA ASP A 72 -8.14 -15.31 18.13
C ASP A 72 -7.90 -14.03 18.97
N GLY A 73 -7.88 -12.86 18.33
CA GLY A 73 -7.63 -11.55 18.94
C GLY A 73 -6.15 -11.16 19.06
N ASN A 74 -5.23 -11.90 18.44
CA ASN A 74 -3.81 -11.55 18.43
C ASN A 74 -3.51 -10.50 17.37
N PHE A 75 -2.90 -9.40 17.76
CA PHE A 75 -2.48 -8.36 16.84
C PHE A 75 -1.13 -8.70 16.19
N GLU A 76 -1.03 -8.42 14.90
CA GLU A 76 0.23 -8.39 14.15
C GLU A 76 0.31 -7.11 13.34
N ASP A 77 1.53 -6.60 13.19
CA ASP A 77 1.85 -5.55 12.23
C ASP A 77 1.88 -6.16 10.83
N ILE A 78 0.97 -5.76 9.95
CA ILE A 78 0.78 -6.40 8.64
C ILE A 78 1.42 -5.63 7.48
N VAL A 79 2.19 -4.57 7.73
CA VAL A 79 2.90 -3.81 6.68
C VAL A 79 4.40 -3.92 6.84
N LEU A 80 5.15 -4.06 5.75
CA LEU A 80 6.60 -4.00 5.76
C LEU A 80 7.06 -2.53 5.89
N GLY A 81 8.26 -2.35 6.44
CA GLY A 81 8.87 -1.04 6.67
C GLY A 81 10.09 -1.11 7.59
N TYR A 82 10.43 0.01 8.22
CA TYR A 82 11.60 0.11 9.09
C TYR A 82 11.27 0.84 10.40
N GLU A 83 12.10 0.67 11.42
CA GLU A 83 11.89 1.28 12.74
C GLU A 83 12.53 2.67 12.89
N SER A 84 13.13 3.23 11.83
CA SER A 84 13.69 4.58 11.80
C SER A 84 13.74 5.17 10.37
N PRO A 85 13.89 6.50 10.21
CA PRO A 85 14.07 7.16 8.91
C PRO A 85 15.32 6.67 8.16
N GLU A 86 16.41 6.36 8.88
CA GLU A 86 17.66 5.86 8.29
C GLU A 86 17.45 4.54 7.57
N GLY A 87 16.57 3.66 8.08
CA GLY A 87 16.21 2.41 7.40
C GLY A 87 15.60 2.66 6.02
N TYR A 88 14.71 3.65 5.90
CA TYR A 88 14.13 4.05 4.61
C TYR A 88 15.12 4.76 3.68
N LEU A 89 16.11 5.47 4.24
CA LEU A 89 17.14 6.15 3.44
C LEU A 89 18.19 5.19 2.88
N GLN A 90 18.39 4.05 3.54
CA GLN A 90 19.41 3.05 3.19
C GLN A 90 18.84 1.81 2.50
N SER A 91 17.51 1.69 2.44
CA SER A 91 16.83 0.57 1.81
C SER A 91 17.07 0.50 0.31
N ASN A 92 17.12 -0.72 -0.22
CA ASN A 92 17.12 -0.94 -1.67
C ASN A 92 15.73 -0.65 -2.24
N GLU A 93 14.67 -1.12 -1.56
CA GLU A 93 13.28 -0.78 -1.87
C GLU A 93 12.82 0.47 -1.10
N ILE A 94 12.73 1.60 -1.82
CA ILE A 94 12.45 2.93 -1.25
C ILE A 94 10.97 3.26 -1.14
N TYR A 95 10.04 2.38 -1.55
CA TYR A 95 8.61 2.69 -1.61
C TYR A 95 7.79 2.10 -0.45
N PHE A 96 8.40 1.35 0.48
CA PHE A 96 7.69 0.76 1.63
C PHE A 96 6.77 1.76 2.35
N GLY A 97 5.46 1.55 2.20
CA GLY A 97 4.41 2.31 2.88
C GLY A 97 4.23 3.75 2.41
N ALA A 98 4.93 4.20 1.36
CA ALA A 98 4.97 5.62 1.00
C ALA A 98 3.73 6.12 0.25
N LEU A 99 3.51 7.43 0.36
CA LEU A 99 2.79 8.19 -0.65
C LEU A 99 3.62 8.30 -1.92
N ILE A 100 2.97 8.05 -3.05
CA ILE A 100 3.59 8.09 -4.38
C ILE A 100 3.03 9.26 -5.17
N GLY A 101 3.91 9.97 -5.85
CA GLY A 101 3.58 11.10 -6.71
C GLY A 101 4.82 11.88 -7.17
N ARG A 102 4.71 12.81 -8.12
CA ARG A 102 3.46 13.36 -8.68
C ARG A 102 2.64 12.37 -9.53
N TYR A 103 3.30 11.36 -10.09
CA TYR A 103 2.67 10.31 -10.88
C TYR A 103 3.06 8.91 -10.38
N GLY A 104 2.07 8.14 -9.95
CA GLY A 104 2.20 6.73 -9.58
C GLY A 104 2.39 5.84 -10.80
N ASN A 105 3.21 4.80 -10.62
CA ASN A 105 3.66 3.89 -11.67
C ASN A 105 4.52 4.57 -12.75
N ARG A 106 4.55 4.00 -13.96
CA ARG A 106 5.51 4.34 -15.01
C ARG A 106 4.97 5.34 -16.02
N ILE A 107 5.89 6.15 -16.57
CA ILE A 107 5.71 6.94 -17.80
C ILE A 107 6.81 6.53 -18.78
N ALA A 108 6.41 6.08 -19.96
CA ALA A 108 7.29 5.53 -20.98
C ALA A 108 8.36 6.53 -21.41
N ASN A 109 9.62 6.09 -21.50
CA ASN A 109 10.77 6.91 -21.91
C ASN A 109 11.01 8.17 -21.06
N GLY A 110 10.37 8.26 -19.89
CA GLY A 110 10.34 9.46 -19.06
C GLY A 110 9.84 10.70 -19.78
N LYS A 111 8.89 10.56 -20.71
CA LYS A 111 8.39 11.68 -21.51
C LYS A 111 6.88 11.63 -21.64
N PHE A 112 6.27 12.80 -21.72
CA PHE A 112 4.88 12.97 -22.13
C PHE A 112 4.71 14.30 -22.85
N THR A 113 3.65 14.43 -23.64
CA THR A 113 3.32 15.68 -24.34
C THR A 113 2.04 16.26 -23.77
N LEU A 114 2.08 17.55 -23.44
CA LEU A 114 0.93 18.30 -22.94
C LEU A 114 0.87 19.65 -23.65
N ASN A 115 -0.26 19.95 -24.30
CA ASN A 115 -0.46 21.18 -25.08
C ASN A 115 0.69 21.46 -26.06
N ASP A 116 1.00 20.48 -26.92
CA ASP A 116 2.08 20.52 -27.92
C ASP A 116 3.51 20.68 -27.37
N THR A 117 3.67 20.64 -26.04
CA THR A 117 4.97 20.71 -25.36
C THR A 117 5.35 19.34 -24.82
N THR A 118 6.50 18.82 -25.24
CA THR A 118 7.06 17.58 -24.68
C THR A 118 7.87 17.89 -23.41
N PHE A 119 7.49 17.25 -22.32
CA PHE A 119 8.21 17.29 -21.05
C PHE A 119 9.12 16.07 -20.94
N THR A 120 10.30 16.26 -20.34
CA THR A 120 11.24 15.18 -20.04
C THR A 120 11.42 15.09 -18.53
N LEU A 121 11.18 13.90 -18.00
CA LEU A 121 11.28 13.52 -16.61
C LEU A 121 12.56 12.71 -16.38
N ALA A 122 12.94 12.52 -15.11
CA ALA A 122 14.06 11.65 -14.78
C ALA A 122 13.73 10.19 -15.14
N THR A 123 14.61 9.51 -15.87
CA THR A 123 14.51 8.06 -16.07
C THR A 123 15.20 7.35 -14.90
N ASN A 124 14.40 6.96 -13.90
CA ASN A 124 14.85 6.34 -12.65
C ASN A 124 14.52 4.83 -12.59
N ASN A 125 13.93 4.27 -13.64
CA ASN A 125 13.71 2.84 -13.79
C ASN A 125 14.02 2.45 -15.25
N ASP A 126 15.26 2.06 -15.50
CA ASP A 126 15.82 1.86 -16.84
C ASP A 126 15.55 3.09 -17.73
N ASP A 127 14.92 2.88 -18.89
CA ASP A 127 14.56 3.95 -19.82
C ASP A 127 13.30 4.71 -19.40
N ASN A 128 12.60 4.28 -18.34
CA ASN A 128 11.31 4.83 -17.94
C ASN A 128 11.38 5.71 -16.69
N HIS A 129 10.39 6.58 -16.53
CA HIS A 129 10.16 7.31 -15.29
C HIS A 129 9.21 6.51 -14.40
N LEU A 130 9.51 6.41 -13.11
CA LEU A 130 8.75 5.61 -12.14
C LEU A 130 8.47 6.42 -10.88
N HIS A 131 7.22 6.37 -10.41
CA HIS A 131 6.79 6.84 -9.08
C HIS A 131 7.18 8.30 -8.75
N GLY A 132 7.14 9.16 -9.76
CA GLY A 132 7.40 10.59 -9.61
C GLY A 132 8.87 10.99 -9.64
N GLY A 133 9.80 10.04 -9.81
CA GLY A 133 11.21 10.33 -10.09
C GLY A 133 12.15 10.01 -8.93
N LYS A 134 13.33 10.63 -8.92
CA LYS A 134 14.39 10.33 -7.95
C LYS A 134 14.03 10.81 -6.55
N ASN A 135 13.44 12.00 -6.46
CA ASN A 135 12.93 12.59 -5.24
C ASN A 135 11.41 12.76 -5.34
N GLY A 136 10.70 11.67 -5.69
CA GLY A 136 9.26 11.62 -5.66
C GLY A 136 8.69 11.85 -4.25
N PHE A 137 7.36 11.81 -4.14
CA PHE A 137 6.65 12.10 -2.89
C PHE A 137 6.98 11.16 -1.73
N ASN A 138 7.57 10.00 -2.01
CA ASN A 138 8.09 9.05 -1.04
C ASN A 138 9.34 9.55 -0.31
N ASN A 139 10.08 10.49 -0.90
CA ASN A 139 11.39 10.95 -0.41
C ASN A 139 11.38 12.40 0.10
N VAL A 140 10.20 13.03 0.20
CA VAL A 140 10.06 14.39 0.75
C VAL A 140 9.52 14.35 2.18
N VAL A 141 9.83 15.38 2.97
CA VAL A 141 9.20 15.59 4.28
C VAL A 141 7.96 16.46 4.12
N TRP A 142 6.81 15.86 4.42
CA TRP A 142 5.49 16.49 4.42
C TRP A 142 5.29 17.35 5.66
N ASP A 143 4.56 18.45 5.50
CA ASP A 143 4.13 19.27 6.61
C ASP A 143 2.96 18.57 7.30
N ALA A 144 3.18 18.13 8.54
CA ALA A 144 2.27 17.22 9.24
C ALA A 144 1.52 17.91 10.37
N LYS A 145 0.23 17.59 10.47
CA LYS A 145 -0.66 18.05 11.54
C LYS A 145 -1.57 16.91 11.96
N GLN A 146 -1.34 16.37 13.16
CA GLN A 146 -2.26 15.41 13.77
C GLN A 146 -3.53 16.15 14.21
N ILE A 147 -4.66 15.81 13.58
CA ILE A 147 -5.96 16.47 13.78
C ILE A 147 -6.67 15.89 15.01
N SER A 148 -6.52 14.59 15.24
CA SER A 148 -7.05 13.87 16.40
C SER A 148 -6.24 12.59 16.67
N ASP A 149 -6.63 11.80 17.67
CA ASP A 149 -6.02 10.51 17.97
C ASP A 149 -6.18 9.48 16.83
N SER A 150 -7.06 9.74 15.86
CA SER A 150 -7.36 8.83 14.75
C SER A 150 -7.20 9.48 13.37
N GLU A 151 -6.64 10.69 13.28
CA GLU A 151 -6.57 11.44 12.01
C GLU A 151 -5.30 12.29 11.90
N LEU A 152 -4.63 12.20 10.76
CA LEU A 152 -3.40 12.92 10.40
C LEU A 152 -3.56 13.59 9.04
N GLU A 153 -3.33 14.90 9.00
CA GLU A 153 -3.24 15.67 7.75
C GLU A 153 -1.76 15.88 7.39
N LEU A 154 -1.42 15.62 6.12
CA LEU A 154 -0.12 15.88 5.51
C LEU A 154 -0.30 16.86 4.35
N LYS A 155 0.58 17.85 4.25
CA LYS A 155 0.60 18.82 3.15
C LYS A 155 1.97 18.92 2.49
N TYR A 156 1.96 19.10 1.18
CA TYR A 156 3.17 19.33 0.41
C TYR A 156 2.89 20.22 -0.80
N LEU A 157 3.81 21.14 -1.06
CA LEU A 157 3.83 21.95 -2.28
C LEU A 157 4.95 21.41 -3.17
N SER A 158 4.56 20.68 -4.22
CA SER A 158 5.46 20.26 -5.29
C SER A 158 5.61 21.43 -6.26
N LYS A 159 6.82 21.98 -6.39
CA LYS A 159 7.02 23.22 -7.16
C LYS A 159 6.96 22.97 -8.67
N ASP A 160 6.69 24.02 -9.44
CA ASP A 160 6.84 24.02 -10.90
C ASP A 160 8.27 23.56 -11.28
N GLY A 161 8.36 22.55 -12.15
CA GLY A 161 9.61 21.93 -12.57
C GLY A 161 10.16 20.84 -11.64
N GLU A 162 9.53 20.57 -10.49
CA GLU A 162 9.96 19.49 -9.59
C GLU A 162 9.87 18.13 -10.31
N GLU A 163 10.99 17.39 -10.31
CA GLU A 163 11.19 16.15 -11.08
C GLU A 163 10.84 16.24 -12.58
N GLY A 164 10.75 17.46 -13.13
CA GLY A 164 10.43 17.75 -14.53
C GLY A 164 8.94 18.02 -14.82
N TYR A 165 8.06 17.99 -13.81
CA TYR A 165 6.63 18.22 -13.98
C TYR A 165 6.28 19.72 -14.05
N PRO A 166 5.38 20.15 -14.97
CA PRO A 166 4.91 21.54 -15.01
C PRO A 166 3.92 21.84 -13.89
N GLY A 167 3.88 23.10 -13.44
CA GLY A 167 2.91 23.62 -12.48
C GLY A 167 3.28 23.34 -11.03
N ASN A 168 2.98 24.31 -10.17
CA ASN A 168 2.96 24.10 -8.73
C ASN A 168 1.74 23.24 -8.38
N LEU A 169 1.96 22.10 -7.72
CA LEU A 169 0.90 21.24 -7.22
C LEU A 169 0.84 21.33 -5.70
N ASN A 170 -0.27 21.84 -5.17
CA ASN A 170 -0.58 21.79 -3.75
C ASN A 170 -1.31 20.49 -3.46
N VAL A 171 -0.75 19.66 -2.58
CA VAL A 171 -1.30 18.34 -2.23
C VAL A 171 -1.61 18.31 -0.74
N THR A 172 -2.80 17.81 -0.41
CA THR A 172 -3.20 17.45 0.94
C THR A 172 -3.58 15.98 0.95
N VAL A 173 -3.02 15.23 1.89
CA VAL A 173 -3.40 13.84 2.16
C VAL A 173 -3.89 13.72 3.59
N VAL A 174 -5.04 13.10 3.80
CA VAL A 174 -5.58 12.82 5.14
C VAL A 174 -5.64 11.33 5.36
N TYR A 175 -4.90 10.87 6.35
CA TYR A 175 -5.01 9.53 6.89
C TYR A 175 -6.00 9.53 8.04
N LYS A 176 -6.94 8.58 8.04
CA LYS A 176 -7.90 8.39 9.12
C LYS A 176 -8.06 6.92 9.45
N LEU A 177 -7.94 6.59 10.73
CA LEU A 177 -8.22 5.25 11.24
C LEU A 177 -9.65 5.23 11.81
N THR A 178 -10.61 4.77 11.03
CA THR A 178 -12.02 4.84 11.40
C THR A 178 -12.40 3.75 12.41
N ASP A 179 -13.52 3.99 13.05
CA ASP A 179 -14.18 3.09 13.99
C ASP A 179 -14.78 1.82 13.35
N ASN A 180 -14.78 1.73 12.02
CA ASN A 180 -15.16 0.53 11.27
C ASN A 180 -13.94 -0.32 10.88
N ASN A 181 -12.80 -0.11 11.53
CA ASN A 181 -11.51 -0.74 11.21
C ASN A 181 -11.03 -0.44 9.79
N GLU A 182 -11.11 0.82 9.40
CA GLU A 182 -10.68 1.29 8.09
C GLU A 182 -9.47 2.19 8.23
N LEU A 183 -8.40 1.93 7.49
CA LEU A 183 -7.39 2.94 7.18
C LEU A 183 -7.84 3.64 5.89
N GLU A 184 -8.42 4.81 6.05
CA GLU A 184 -8.89 5.68 4.98
C GLU A 184 -7.80 6.71 4.63
N ILE A 185 -7.52 6.85 3.34
CA ILE A 185 -6.55 7.78 2.76
C ILE A 185 -7.28 8.62 1.73
N ASN A 186 -7.42 9.92 2.00
CA ASN A 186 -8.02 10.86 1.07
C ASN A 186 -6.95 11.78 0.49
N TYR A 187 -6.98 11.96 -0.82
CA TYR A 187 -6.07 12.83 -1.56
C TYR A 187 -6.85 14.01 -2.11
N VAL A 188 -6.31 15.21 -1.97
CA VAL A 188 -6.79 16.42 -2.65
C VAL A 188 -5.60 17.15 -3.23
N ALA A 189 -5.72 17.58 -4.50
CA ALA A 189 -4.71 18.43 -5.10
C ALA A 189 -5.27 19.49 -6.05
N THR A 190 -4.56 20.61 -6.14
CA THR A 190 -4.85 21.73 -7.04
C THR A 190 -3.55 22.19 -7.69
N THR A 191 -3.63 22.64 -8.95
CA THR A 191 -2.48 23.12 -9.72
C THR A 191 -2.68 24.52 -10.28
N ASP A 192 -1.59 25.24 -10.52
CA ASP A 192 -1.59 26.53 -11.23
C ASP A 192 -1.28 26.41 -12.74
N LYS A 193 -0.91 25.21 -13.21
CA LYS A 193 -0.76 24.87 -14.63
C LYS A 193 -1.19 23.43 -14.87
N ALA A 194 -1.67 23.13 -16.08
CA ALA A 194 -2.02 21.76 -16.45
C ALA A 194 -0.84 20.81 -16.21
N THR A 195 -1.09 19.66 -15.56
CA THR A 195 -0.04 18.70 -15.17
C THR A 195 -0.63 17.30 -14.97
N PRO A 196 0.10 16.21 -15.28
CA PRO A 196 -0.35 14.88 -14.91
C PRO A 196 -0.27 14.67 -13.39
N VAL A 197 -1.32 14.09 -12.81
CA VAL A 197 -1.41 13.73 -11.39
C VAL A 197 -2.00 12.33 -11.27
N ASN A 198 -1.32 11.45 -10.56
CA ASN A 198 -1.78 10.11 -10.22
C ASN A 198 -1.20 9.76 -8.86
N LEU A 199 -1.97 9.89 -7.78
CA LEU A 199 -1.48 9.70 -6.41
C LEU A 199 -1.92 8.33 -5.90
N THR A 200 -1.02 7.65 -5.19
CA THR A 200 -1.34 6.36 -4.59
C THR A 200 -0.53 6.13 -3.31
N HIS A 201 -0.78 5.01 -2.64
CA HIS A 201 -0.10 4.58 -1.43
C HIS A 201 0.45 3.16 -1.59
N HIS A 202 1.74 3.00 -1.32
CA HIS A 202 2.51 1.81 -1.67
C HIS A 202 2.89 0.96 -0.45
N SER A 203 1.91 0.63 0.40
CA SER A 203 2.13 -0.36 1.46
C SER A 203 2.35 -1.75 0.88
N PHE A 204 3.40 -2.38 1.39
CA PHE A 204 3.69 -3.79 1.19
C PHE A 204 3.05 -4.55 2.35
N PHE A 205 2.00 -5.31 2.07
CA PHE A 205 1.21 -6.01 3.07
C PHE A 205 1.61 -7.49 3.16
N ASN A 206 1.50 -8.04 4.36
CA ASN A 206 1.48 -9.47 4.62
C ASN A 206 0.57 -9.74 5.83
N LEU A 207 -0.54 -10.44 5.62
CA LEU A 207 -1.55 -10.67 6.67
C LEU A 207 -1.11 -11.74 7.69
N HIS A 208 -0.03 -12.50 7.43
CA HIS A 208 0.66 -13.27 8.47
C HIS A 208 1.38 -12.35 9.48
N GLY A 209 1.78 -11.16 9.02
CA GLY A 209 2.61 -10.18 9.72
C GLY A 209 3.84 -9.80 8.87
N ALA A 210 4.41 -8.62 9.14
CA ALA A 210 5.50 -8.04 8.37
C ALA A 210 6.73 -8.96 8.33
N GLY A 211 7.18 -9.32 7.13
CA GLY A 211 8.31 -10.25 6.92
C GLY A 211 8.03 -11.71 7.32
N LYS A 212 6.78 -12.08 7.63
CA LYS A 212 6.44 -13.44 8.09
C LYS A 212 5.94 -14.31 6.96
N GLY A 213 6.86 -15.03 6.32
CA GLY A 213 6.54 -16.05 5.33
C GLY A 213 6.00 -15.49 4.01
N SER A 214 5.68 -16.39 3.08
CA SER A 214 5.21 -16.00 1.75
C SER A 214 3.73 -15.61 1.74
N ILE A 215 3.38 -14.69 0.85
CA ILE A 215 1.98 -14.28 0.58
C ILE A 215 1.21 -15.26 -0.32
N ASN A 216 1.87 -16.29 -0.86
CA ASN A 216 1.29 -17.17 -1.88
C ASN A 216 0.06 -17.96 -1.41
N ASP A 217 -0.15 -18.08 -0.09
CA ASP A 217 -1.33 -18.72 0.50
C ASP A 217 -2.49 -17.74 0.78
N HIS A 218 -2.30 -16.44 0.53
CA HIS A 218 -3.39 -15.47 0.61
C HIS A 218 -4.36 -15.66 -0.56
N MET A 219 -5.65 -15.59 -0.25
CA MET A 219 -6.73 -15.70 -1.21
C MET A 219 -7.11 -14.29 -1.68
N LEU A 220 -6.83 -13.99 -2.94
CA LEU A 220 -7.08 -12.70 -3.56
C LEU A 220 -8.29 -12.79 -4.50
N GLN A 221 -9.15 -11.79 -4.44
CA GLN A 221 -10.18 -11.50 -5.42
C GLN A 221 -10.07 -10.03 -5.84
N ILE A 222 -10.09 -9.76 -7.14
CA ILE A 222 -10.11 -8.42 -7.71
C ILE A 222 -11.38 -8.27 -8.55
N ASN A 223 -12.15 -7.22 -8.30
CA ASN A 223 -13.37 -6.90 -9.06
C ASN A 223 -12.99 -6.19 -10.37
N ALA A 224 -12.38 -6.96 -11.27
CA ALA A 224 -11.91 -6.50 -12.58
C ALA A 224 -12.01 -7.63 -13.60
N ALA A 225 -12.81 -7.44 -14.66
CA ALA A 225 -12.87 -8.40 -15.76
C ALA A 225 -11.72 -8.23 -16.79
N ASN A 226 -10.92 -7.16 -16.66
CA ASN A 226 -9.85 -6.81 -17.58
C ASN A 226 -8.60 -6.29 -16.86
N TYR A 227 -7.46 -6.30 -17.55
CA TYR A 227 -6.19 -5.74 -17.10
C TYR A 227 -5.47 -5.04 -18.25
N THR A 228 -4.41 -4.30 -17.95
CA THR A 228 -3.55 -3.66 -18.95
C THR A 228 -2.28 -4.50 -19.16
N PRO A 229 -2.18 -5.30 -20.23
CA PRO A 229 -0.97 -6.05 -20.54
C PRO A 229 0.21 -5.10 -20.79
N ILE A 230 1.40 -5.57 -20.47
CA ILE A 230 2.66 -4.85 -20.51
C ILE A 230 3.64 -5.45 -21.54
N VAL A 231 4.63 -4.66 -21.93
CA VAL A 231 5.82 -5.13 -22.64
C VAL A 231 7.02 -5.26 -21.70
N ALA A 232 8.15 -5.75 -22.22
CA ALA A 232 9.43 -5.65 -21.52
C ALA A 232 9.72 -4.20 -21.11
N GLY A 233 10.10 -3.98 -19.85
CA GLY A 233 10.19 -2.64 -19.24
C GLY A 233 8.92 -2.18 -18.51
N LEU A 234 7.90 -3.05 -18.42
CA LEU A 234 6.70 -2.88 -17.58
C LEU A 234 5.82 -1.68 -17.97
N ILE A 235 5.86 -1.30 -19.24
CA ILE A 235 4.97 -0.27 -19.84
C ILE A 235 3.74 -0.96 -20.44
N PRO A 236 2.51 -0.45 -20.23
CA PRO A 236 1.32 -0.98 -20.88
C PRO A 236 1.42 -0.93 -22.40
N THR A 237 0.83 -1.91 -23.08
CA THR A 237 0.76 -1.93 -24.55
C THR A 237 -0.21 -0.88 -25.13
N GLY A 238 -1.01 -0.23 -24.28
CA GLY A 238 -2.18 0.57 -24.64
C GLY A 238 -3.46 -0.26 -24.80
N SER A 239 -3.36 -1.60 -24.82
CA SER A 239 -4.53 -2.48 -24.91
C SER A 239 -5.17 -2.72 -23.53
N ILE A 240 -6.45 -3.11 -23.53
CA ILE A 240 -7.16 -3.62 -22.36
C ILE A 240 -7.63 -5.03 -22.73
N GLU A 241 -7.19 -6.02 -21.97
CA GLU A 241 -7.44 -7.44 -22.25
C GLU A 241 -8.23 -8.10 -21.12
N SER A 242 -9.05 -9.10 -21.47
CA SER A 242 -9.82 -9.83 -20.48
C SER A 242 -8.92 -10.73 -19.64
N VAL A 243 -9.17 -10.78 -18.34
CA VAL A 243 -8.47 -11.69 -17.44
C VAL A 243 -8.93 -13.15 -17.60
N LYS A 244 -10.09 -13.38 -18.23
CA LYS A 244 -10.74 -14.69 -18.30
C LYS A 244 -9.85 -15.73 -18.96
N ASN A 245 -9.71 -16.89 -18.32
CA ASN A 245 -8.85 -18.00 -18.76
C ASN A 245 -7.36 -17.61 -18.86
N THR A 246 -6.90 -16.67 -18.03
CA THR A 246 -5.48 -16.30 -17.90
C THR A 246 -5.04 -16.43 -16.45
N PRO A 247 -3.71 -16.45 -16.17
CA PRO A 247 -3.19 -16.38 -14.80
C PRO A 247 -3.62 -15.15 -13.98
N PHE A 248 -4.23 -14.16 -14.63
CA PHE A 248 -4.71 -12.92 -14.02
C PHE A 248 -6.19 -12.99 -13.60
N ASP A 249 -6.87 -14.13 -13.78
CA ASP A 249 -8.28 -14.29 -13.40
C ASP A 249 -8.46 -14.39 -11.87
N PHE A 250 -8.49 -13.23 -11.22
CA PHE A 250 -8.85 -13.06 -9.81
C PHE A 250 -10.31 -12.64 -9.64
N THR A 251 -11.21 -12.92 -10.60
CA THR A 251 -12.63 -12.55 -10.49
C THR A 251 -13.37 -13.35 -9.40
N ALA A 252 -12.77 -14.46 -8.96
CA ALA A 252 -13.13 -15.21 -7.77
C ALA A 252 -11.92 -15.32 -6.82
N PRO A 253 -12.12 -15.65 -5.53
CA PRO A 253 -11.01 -15.87 -4.60
C PRO A 253 -10.06 -16.97 -5.08
N THR A 254 -8.82 -16.60 -5.38
CA THR A 254 -7.77 -17.48 -5.88
C THR A 254 -6.50 -17.29 -5.05
N PRO A 255 -5.77 -18.36 -4.67
CA PRO A 255 -4.48 -18.21 -4.00
C PRO A 255 -3.52 -17.40 -4.88
N ILE A 256 -2.82 -16.42 -4.31
CA ILE A 256 -1.80 -15.65 -5.07
C ILE A 256 -0.77 -16.59 -5.71
N GLY A 257 -0.42 -17.69 -5.03
CA GLY A 257 0.54 -18.65 -5.53
C GLY A 257 0.05 -19.58 -6.64
N GLU A 258 -1.25 -19.60 -6.96
CA GLU A 258 -1.86 -20.61 -7.83
C GLU A 258 -1.24 -20.61 -9.24
N HIS A 259 -1.17 -19.43 -9.87
CA HIS A 259 -0.76 -19.26 -11.27
C HIS A 259 0.50 -18.42 -11.46
N VAL A 260 1.10 -17.91 -10.40
CA VAL A 260 2.21 -16.95 -10.46
C VAL A 260 3.48 -17.48 -11.15
N ASN A 261 3.58 -18.80 -11.35
CA ASN A 261 4.69 -19.47 -12.03
C ASN A 261 4.28 -20.12 -13.35
N ASP A 262 3.07 -19.86 -13.85
CA ASP A 262 2.60 -20.39 -15.12
C ASP A 262 3.47 -19.88 -16.28
N ASP A 263 3.59 -20.68 -17.35
CA ASP A 263 4.31 -20.29 -18.56
C ASP A 263 3.49 -19.27 -19.36
N ASN A 264 3.52 -18.02 -18.92
CA ASN A 264 2.80 -16.90 -19.50
C ASN A 264 3.74 -15.71 -19.72
N GLU A 265 3.65 -15.05 -20.87
CA GLU A 265 4.53 -13.95 -21.25
C GLU A 265 4.46 -12.76 -20.28
N GLN A 266 3.25 -12.40 -19.83
CA GLN A 266 3.03 -11.27 -18.94
C GLN A 266 3.62 -11.53 -17.54
N LEU A 267 3.50 -12.77 -17.03
CA LEU A 267 4.18 -13.18 -15.79
C LEU A 267 5.70 -13.13 -15.93
N LYS A 268 6.25 -13.47 -17.10
CA LYS A 268 7.70 -13.36 -17.34
C LYS A 268 8.15 -11.91 -17.35
N TYR A 269 7.40 -11.00 -17.96
CA TYR A 269 7.72 -9.57 -17.94
C TYR A 269 7.65 -8.99 -16.52
N GLY A 270 6.61 -9.33 -15.75
CA GLY A 270 6.44 -8.86 -14.37
C GLY A 270 7.25 -9.59 -13.30
N PHE A 271 7.98 -10.67 -13.66
CA PHE A 271 8.60 -11.62 -12.74
C PHE A 271 7.60 -12.24 -11.72
N GLY A 272 6.34 -12.33 -12.14
CA GLY A 272 5.15 -12.58 -11.32
C GLY A 272 4.06 -11.57 -11.65
N TYR A 273 3.22 -11.24 -10.67
CA TYR A 273 2.22 -10.18 -10.83
C TYR A 273 2.84 -8.81 -10.58
N ASP A 274 2.88 -7.97 -11.61
CA ASP A 274 3.11 -6.52 -11.51
C ASP A 274 2.26 -5.80 -12.57
N HIS A 275 0.93 -5.88 -12.42
CA HIS A 275 -0.02 -5.44 -13.45
C HIS A 275 -1.12 -4.55 -12.87
N ASN A 276 -1.57 -3.60 -13.69
CA ASN A 276 -2.75 -2.81 -13.41
C ASN A 276 -4.01 -3.54 -13.89
N PHE A 277 -4.96 -3.74 -12.97
CA PHE A 277 -6.29 -4.25 -13.23
C PHE A 277 -7.26 -3.11 -13.49
N VAL A 278 -8.12 -3.28 -14.49
CA VAL A 278 -9.15 -2.31 -14.88
C VAL A 278 -10.40 -2.60 -14.04
N LEU A 279 -10.64 -1.77 -13.02
CA LEU A 279 -11.67 -2.01 -12.02
C LEU A 279 -13.08 -1.84 -12.58
N ASP A 280 -13.96 -2.79 -12.30
CA ASP A 280 -15.35 -2.75 -12.71
C ASP A 280 -16.12 -1.68 -11.91
N GLY A 281 -17.06 -0.98 -12.57
CA GLY A 281 -17.90 0.05 -11.96
C GLY A 281 -17.21 1.42 -11.82
N SER A 282 -17.86 2.34 -11.10
CA SER A 282 -17.37 3.71 -10.87
C SER A 282 -17.76 4.23 -9.49
N GLY A 283 -17.12 5.31 -9.05
CA GLY A 283 -17.29 5.84 -7.69
C GLY A 283 -16.69 4.92 -6.63
N LEU A 284 -16.91 5.27 -5.36
CA LEU A 284 -16.35 4.53 -4.23
C LEU A 284 -16.93 3.11 -4.15
N ARG A 285 -16.11 2.09 -4.38
CA ARG A 285 -16.52 0.68 -4.49
C ARG A 285 -15.43 -0.28 -4.02
N VAL A 286 -15.81 -1.50 -3.65
CA VAL A 286 -14.84 -2.56 -3.32
C VAL A 286 -14.10 -2.96 -4.60
N ALA A 287 -12.81 -2.72 -4.65
CA ALA A 287 -11.92 -3.04 -5.77
C ALA A 287 -11.29 -4.43 -5.62
N ALA A 288 -10.89 -4.79 -4.39
CA ALA A 288 -10.30 -6.09 -4.10
C ALA A 288 -10.65 -6.58 -2.69
N ILE A 289 -10.60 -7.88 -2.52
CA ILE A 289 -10.73 -8.58 -1.25
C ILE A 289 -9.55 -9.53 -1.14
N ILE A 290 -8.86 -9.51 -0.01
CA ILE A 290 -7.80 -10.47 0.29
C ILE A 290 -7.95 -11.00 1.70
N PHE A 291 -7.72 -12.29 1.89
CA PHE A 291 -7.69 -12.88 3.23
C PHE A 291 -6.61 -13.95 3.35
N GLU A 292 -6.09 -14.12 4.57
CA GLU A 292 -5.13 -15.16 4.91
C GLU A 292 -5.85 -16.27 5.70
N PRO A 293 -5.90 -17.52 5.19
CA PRO A 293 -6.78 -18.55 5.72
C PRO A 293 -6.54 -18.97 7.19
N LYS A 294 -5.32 -18.88 7.72
CA LYS A 294 -4.97 -19.37 9.06
C LYS A 294 -5.35 -18.38 10.15
N SER A 295 -4.86 -17.15 10.06
CA SER A 295 -5.20 -16.04 10.96
C SER A 295 -6.66 -15.61 10.80
N GLY A 296 -7.21 -15.76 9.60
CA GLY A 296 -8.54 -15.25 9.26
C GLY A 296 -8.57 -13.73 9.07
N ARG A 297 -7.42 -13.04 9.07
CA ARG A 297 -7.39 -11.61 8.73
C ARG A 297 -7.89 -11.42 7.30
N LYS A 298 -8.81 -10.48 7.11
CA LYS A 298 -9.36 -10.08 5.83
C LYS A 298 -9.18 -8.58 5.64
N MET A 299 -8.77 -8.18 4.45
CA MET A 299 -8.68 -6.80 3.99
C MET A 299 -9.57 -6.61 2.75
N GLU A 300 -10.40 -5.58 2.76
CA GLU A 300 -11.10 -5.08 1.58
C GLU A 300 -10.44 -3.77 1.15
N VAL A 301 -10.14 -3.62 -0.14
CA VAL A 301 -9.67 -2.37 -0.73
C VAL A 301 -10.86 -1.70 -1.39
N ILE A 302 -11.17 -0.48 -0.98
CA ILE A 302 -12.31 0.30 -1.47
C ILE A 302 -11.78 1.61 -2.04
N THR A 303 -12.16 1.95 -3.27
CA THR A 303 -11.64 3.15 -3.95
C THR A 303 -12.59 3.70 -4.98
N ASP A 304 -12.41 4.96 -5.33
CA ASP A 304 -13.02 5.62 -6.48
C ASP A 304 -12.12 5.61 -7.74
N GLU A 305 -10.86 5.18 -7.62
CA GLU A 305 -9.91 5.06 -8.74
C GLU A 305 -10.38 4.06 -9.82
N PRO A 306 -9.95 4.22 -11.09
CA PRO A 306 -10.33 3.33 -12.17
C PRO A 306 -9.48 2.06 -12.23
N GLY A 307 -8.29 2.06 -11.61
CA GLY A 307 -7.32 0.98 -11.67
C GLY A 307 -6.78 0.54 -10.32
N LEU A 308 -6.21 -0.66 -10.31
CA LEU A 308 -5.53 -1.25 -9.15
C LEU A 308 -4.25 -1.94 -9.63
N GLN A 309 -3.08 -1.43 -9.23
CA GLN A 309 -1.84 -2.18 -9.38
C GLN A 309 -1.83 -3.33 -8.38
N PHE A 310 -1.69 -4.55 -8.87
CA PHE A 310 -1.34 -5.69 -8.03
C PHE A 310 0.12 -6.08 -8.30
N TYR A 311 0.93 -5.87 -7.27
CA TYR A 311 2.32 -6.29 -7.24
C TYR A 311 2.52 -7.41 -6.21
N GLY A 312 3.07 -8.55 -6.66
CA GLY A 312 3.22 -9.78 -5.89
C GLY A 312 4.55 -9.94 -5.14
N GLY A 313 5.32 -8.87 -4.91
CA GLY A 313 6.58 -8.95 -4.15
C GLY A 313 7.74 -9.57 -4.94
N ASN A 314 7.76 -9.40 -6.26
CA ASN A 314 8.65 -10.10 -7.19
C ASN A 314 10.11 -9.61 -7.17
N PHE A 315 10.38 -8.42 -6.63
CA PHE A 315 11.71 -7.82 -6.57
C PHE A 315 12.34 -7.83 -5.18
N LEU A 316 11.62 -8.36 -4.18
CA LEU A 316 12.19 -8.61 -2.86
C LEU A 316 13.16 -9.79 -2.92
N ASP A 317 14.31 -9.67 -2.26
CA ASP A 317 15.40 -10.65 -2.34
C ASP A 317 16.04 -10.99 -0.97
N GLY A 318 15.54 -10.37 0.11
CA GLY A 318 16.05 -10.56 1.47
C GLY A 318 17.22 -9.66 1.87
N ASN A 319 17.70 -8.78 0.99
CA ASN A 319 18.79 -7.84 1.32
C ASN A 319 18.32 -6.68 2.21
N ASP A 320 17.05 -6.30 2.10
CA ASP A 320 16.42 -5.33 3.01
C ASP A 320 16.04 -6.01 4.33
N ILE A 321 16.71 -5.60 5.41
CA ILE A 321 16.45 -6.08 6.76
C ILE A 321 15.48 -5.13 7.46
N GLY A 322 14.26 -5.60 7.64
CA GLY A 322 13.14 -4.83 8.14
C GLY A 322 12.99 -4.77 9.66
N LYS A 323 11.75 -4.47 10.07
CA LYS A 323 11.32 -4.50 11.47
C LYS A 323 11.57 -5.88 12.08
N GLU A 324 11.82 -5.91 13.39
CA GLU A 324 12.18 -7.12 14.14
C GLU A 324 13.44 -7.86 13.60
N GLY A 325 14.23 -7.21 12.73
CA GLY A 325 15.43 -7.81 12.12
C GLY A 325 15.13 -8.89 11.07
N LEU A 326 13.89 -8.92 10.54
CA LEU A 326 13.48 -9.91 9.55
C LEU A 326 13.89 -9.49 8.13
N PRO A 327 14.48 -10.38 7.32
CA PRO A 327 14.73 -10.11 5.91
C PRO A 327 13.41 -10.09 5.14
N TYR A 328 13.25 -9.13 4.23
CA TYR A 328 12.12 -9.10 3.31
C TYR A 328 12.44 -9.93 2.07
N GLU A 329 12.18 -11.24 2.18
CA GLU A 329 12.48 -12.22 1.13
C GLU A 329 11.50 -12.16 -0.05
N TYR A 330 11.84 -12.88 -1.11
CA TYR A 330 11.03 -13.04 -2.31
C TYR A 330 9.59 -13.45 -2.00
N ARG A 331 8.62 -12.67 -2.53
CA ARG A 331 7.16 -12.89 -2.35
C ARG A 331 6.72 -13.01 -0.90
N THR A 332 7.30 -12.18 -0.02
CA THR A 332 6.87 -12.03 1.39
C THR A 332 5.89 -10.87 1.60
N ALA A 333 5.56 -10.11 0.55
CA ALA A 333 4.57 -9.04 0.63
C ALA A 333 3.89 -8.79 -0.72
N PHE A 334 2.68 -8.22 -0.68
CA PHE A 334 1.97 -7.72 -1.86
C PHE A 334 1.63 -6.23 -1.72
N CYS A 335 1.42 -5.54 -2.85
CA CYS A 335 0.85 -4.20 -2.89
C CYS A 335 -0.46 -4.21 -3.67
N LEU A 336 -1.42 -3.37 -3.25
CA LEU A 336 -2.70 -3.13 -3.91
C LEU A 336 -2.88 -1.61 -4.06
N GLU A 337 -2.22 -1.03 -5.05
CA GLU A 337 -2.16 0.42 -5.24
C GLU A 337 -3.35 0.88 -6.09
N THR A 338 -4.28 1.61 -5.48
CA THR A 338 -5.42 2.22 -6.19
C THR A 338 -4.94 3.43 -6.97
N GLN A 339 -5.19 3.49 -8.28
CA GLN A 339 -4.58 4.50 -9.15
C GLN A 339 -5.32 4.64 -10.50
N HIS A 340 -4.95 5.66 -11.28
CA HIS A 340 -5.14 5.64 -12.73
C HIS A 340 -4.14 4.70 -13.41
N PHE A 341 -4.41 4.36 -14.68
CA PHE A 341 -3.60 3.38 -15.40
C PHE A 341 -2.17 3.90 -15.62
N PRO A 342 -1.15 3.03 -15.58
CA PRO A 342 0.20 3.41 -15.91
C PRO A 342 0.29 4.01 -17.33
N ASP A 343 1.21 4.94 -17.52
CA ASP A 343 1.48 5.60 -18.80
C ASP A 343 0.28 6.36 -19.43
N SER A 344 -0.81 6.63 -18.68
CA SER A 344 -1.99 7.36 -19.18
C SER A 344 -1.67 8.70 -19.88
N PRO A 345 -0.65 9.50 -19.51
CA PRO A 345 -0.25 10.69 -20.27
C PRO A 345 0.13 10.42 -21.74
N ASN A 346 0.46 9.18 -22.10
CA ASN A 346 0.85 8.76 -23.44
C ASN A 346 -0.16 7.80 -24.11
N GLN A 347 -1.28 7.50 -23.44
CA GLN A 347 -2.26 6.50 -23.89
C GLN A 347 -3.65 7.15 -23.98
N GLU A 348 -4.00 7.66 -25.17
CA GLU A 348 -5.24 8.45 -25.38
C GLU A 348 -6.54 7.73 -24.99
N ASN A 349 -6.53 6.39 -25.02
CA ASN A 349 -7.67 5.55 -24.66
C ASN A 349 -7.77 5.22 -23.16
N PHE A 350 -6.82 5.66 -22.33
CA PHE A 350 -6.85 5.47 -20.89
C PHE A 350 -7.54 6.66 -20.18
N PRO A 351 -8.06 6.47 -18.95
CA PRO A 351 -8.60 7.57 -18.15
C PRO A 351 -7.57 8.69 -18.00
N SER A 352 -7.97 9.92 -18.30
CA SER A 352 -7.05 11.06 -18.27
C SER A 352 -6.56 11.34 -16.85
N THR A 353 -5.26 11.60 -16.72
CA THR A 353 -4.60 12.00 -15.47
C THR A 353 -4.25 13.49 -15.46
N ILE A 354 -4.71 14.28 -16.44
CA ILE A 354 -4.34 15.69 -16.55
C ILE A 354 -5.25 16.54 -15.65
N LEU A 355 -4.66 17.14 -14.62
CA LEU A 355 -5.30 18.14 -13.78
C LEU A 355 -5.04 19.53 -14.38
N ASN A 356 -6.09 20.31 -14.64
CA ASN A 356 -5.99 21.68 -15.15
C ASN A 356 -6.16 22.73 -14.03
N GLU A 357 -5.76 23.97 -14.33
CA GLU A 357 -6.03 25.11 -13.44
C GLU A 357 -7.54 25.24 -13.17
N GLY A 358 -7.90 25.51 -11.91
CA GLY A 358 -9.30 25.64 -11.47
C GLY A 358 -10.03 24.31 -11.24
N GLN A 359 -9.41 23.16 -11.54
CA GLN A 359 -9.93 21.84 -11.19
C GLN A 359 -9.37 21.36 -9.84
N ASN A 360 -10.10 20.46 -9.19
CA ASN A 360 -9.65 19.75 -8.00
C ASN A 360 -9.44 18.28 -8.35
N TYR A 361 -8.26 17.74 -8.06
CA TYR A 361 -8.04 16.31 -7.99
C TYR A 361 -8.56 15.80 -6.64
N THR A 362 -9.31 14.71 -6.66
CA THR A 362 -9.74 13.98 -5.46
C THR A 362 -9.60 12.49 -5.71
N SER A 363 -9.12 11.76 -4.72
CA SER A 363 -9.06 10.30 -4.74
C SER A 363 -9.23 9.75 -3.32
N THR A 364 -9.86 8.59 -3.21
CA THR A 364 -10.13 7.91 -1.94
C THR A 364 -9.65 6.47 -2.02
N CYS A 365 -8.84 6.05 -1.05
CA CYS A 365 -8.44 4.66 -0.86
C CYS A 365 -8.73 4.26 0.58
N ILE A 366 -9.41 3.13 0.77
CA ILE A 366 -9.74 2.60 2.09
C ILE A 366 -9.31 1.14 2.17
N TYR A 367 -8.49 0.82 3.17
CA TYR A 367 -8.21 -0.55 3.58
C TYR A 367 -9.08 -0.89 4.78
N ARG A 368 -10.15 -1.67 4.57
CA ARG A 368 -11.07 -2.12 5.63
C ARG A 368 -10.65 -3.50 6.14
N PHE A 369 -10.50 -3.63 7.44
CA PHE A 369 -10.09 -4.88 8.09
C PHE A 369 -11.26 -5.56 8.80
N SER A 370 -11.34 -6.88 8.63
CA SER A 370 -12.33 -7.74 9.28
C SER A 370 -11.77 -9.15 9.45
N ILE A 371 -12.57 -10.03 10.05
CA ILE A 371 -12.24 -11.46 10.17
C ILE A 371 -13.05 -12.24 9.15
N HIS A 372 -12.39 -13.04 8.32
CA HIS A 372 -13.02 -14.07 7.51
C HIS A 372 -13.33 -15.29 8.39
N GLN A 373 -14.61 -15.60 8.53
CA GLN A 373 -15.07 -16.84 9.17
C GLN A 373 -15.23 -17.90 8.08
N GLN A 374 -14.52 -19.02 8.24
CA GLN A 374 -14.66 -20.20 7.37
C GLN A 374 -16.01 -20.89 7.57
#